data_AF-K2RER5-F1
#
_entry.id   AF-K2RER5-F1
#
_cell.length_a   1.000
_cell.length_b   1.000
_cell.length_c   1.000
_cell.angle_alpha   90.00
_cell.angle_beta   90.00
_cell.angle_gamma   90.00
#
_symmetry.space_group_name_H-M   'P 1'
#
loop_
_entity.id
_entity.type
_entity.pdbx_description
1 polymer ?
#
loop_
_entity_poly.entity_id
_entity_poly.type
_entity_poly.pdbx_seq_one_letter_code
_entity_poly.pdbx_strand_id
1 'polypeptide(L)'
;MDHDRDSPDDPINYGVQEIEAARSVWTPGLLKIAYLSVFFVILGSSLETQASSNLVTYVTSDFSEHALISTISISTSLIAGAARVPIARLIDIWGRGEGYVMMVACTTLGLILMAVCNNVPVYALAQVFYYIGFDGGGYVLQVFLADTSSLRNRALVLALSSTPYILTTFAGPALAQYFQDNWSWRWAYTIFAVTTPLVSFPIIYLLFYTKYVAIRKGLIRSNELQRKEPWLEQMKRFAMQFDVVGSVLFVAGLAMILLPLSLRSDTPAGWLEPSMLTKFLTGYSALCLFAAWEWKFARVKLIPYRVIMDRTVLGSCLLCFIAFAAFK
;
A
#
# COMPACT_ATOMS: atom_id res chain seq x y z
N MET A 1 -28.14 -39.80 -27.72
CA MET A 1 -29.16 -39.62 -26.65
C MET A 1 -28.44 -38.85 -25.55
N ASP A 2 -28.06 -37.58 -25.74
CA ASP A 2 -28.89 -36.40 -26.06
C ASP A 2 -30.14 -36.32 -25.20
N HIS A 3 -30.03 -35.67 -24.05
CA HIS A 3 -30.67 -34.39 -23.71
C HIS A 3 -30.49 -34.09 -22.21
N ASP A 4 -30.37 -32.80 -21.86
CA ASP A 4 -30.53 -32.18 -20.53
C ASP A 4 -29.36 -31.29 -20.07
N ARG A 5 -28.87 -30.45 -20.97
CA ARG A 5 -28.16 -29.21 -20.61
C ARG A 5 -28.59 -28.08 -21.53
N ASP A 6 -29.81 -27.59 -21.35
CA ASP A 6 -30.23 -26.25 -21.75
C ASP A 6 -31.58 -25.97 -21.08
N SER A 7 -31.53 -25.47 -19.84
CA SER A 7 -32.66 -24.77 -19.23
C SER A 7 -32.36 -23.26 -19.30
N PRO A 8 -33.17 -22.42 -19.96
CA PRO A 8 -32.84 -21.03 -20.24
C PRO A 8 -32.93 -20.06 -19.05
N ASP A 9 -33.23 -20.54 -17.83
CA ASP A 9 -33.64 -19.69 -16.70
C ASP A 9 -32.66 -19.68 -15.50
N ASP A 10 -31.43 -20.19 -15.65
CA ASP A 10 -30.43 -20.03 -14.59
C ASP A 10 -29.87 -18.60 -14.65
N PRO A 11 -30.02 -17.77 -13.59
CA PRO A 11 -29.62 -16.37 -13.62
C PRO A 11 -28.13 -16.29 -13.95
N ILE A 12 -27.86 -15.83 -15.17
CA ILE A 12 -26.54 -15.80 -15.79
C ILE A 12 -25.57 -15.20 -14.78
N ASN A 13 -24.63 -16.05 -14.36
CA ASN A 13 -23.64 -15.75 -13.34
C ASN A 13 -22.53 -14.89 -13.99
N TYR A 14 -22.90 -13.70 -14.46
CA TYR A 14 -22.06 -12.79 -15.24
C TYR A 14 -20.73 -12.50 -14.52
N GLY A 15 -20.76 -12.34 -13.20
CA GLY A 15 -19.56 -12.14 -12.38
C GLY A 15 -18.63 -13.36 -12.34
N VAL A 16 -19.19 -14.58 -12.34
CA VAL A 16 -18.37 -15.81 -12.40
C VAL A 16 -17.73 -15.97 -13.78
N GLN A 17 -18.46 -15.67 -14.85
CA GLN A 17 -17.92 -15.71 -16.22
C GLN A 17 -16.83 -14.66 -16.46
N GLU A 18 -16.95 -13.43 -15.92
CA GLU A 18 -15.91 -12.41 -16.01
C GLU A 18 -14.64 -12.79 -15.22
N ILE A 19 -14.79 -13.38 -14.03
CA ILE A 19 -13.67 -13.87 -13.23
C ILE A 19 -13.00 -15.08 -13.89
N GLU A 20 -13.78 -16.00 -14.46
CA GLU A 20 -13.29 -17.19 -15.16
C GLU A 20 -12.62 -16.82 -16.49
N ALA A 21 -13.15 -15.81 -17.18
CA ALA A 21 -12.54 -15.18 -18.34
C ALA A 21 -11.23 -14.47 -18.00
N ALA A 22 -11.18 -13.65 -16.95
CA ALA A 22 -9.95 -13.01 -16.49
C ALA A 22 -8.89 -14.08 -16.12
N ARG A 23 -9.31 -15.18 -15.50
CA ARG A 23 -8.46 -16.34 -15.18
C ARG A 23 -7.98 -17.07 -16.43
N SER A 24 -8.80 -17.14 -17.49
CA SER A 24 -8.44 -17.78 -18.77
C SER A 24 -7.31 -17.07 -19.53
N VAL A 25 -6.98 -15.82 -19.16
CA VAL A 25 -5.82 -15.10 -19.70
C VAL A 25 -4.52 -15.58 -19.07
N TRP A 26 -4.58 -16.09 -17.83
CA TRP A 26 -3.43 -16.54 -17.06
C TRP A 26 -3.04 -17.98 -17.40
N THR A 27 -2.05 -18.13 -18.27
CA THR A 27 -1.42 -19.44 -18.49
C THR A 27 -0.51 -19.80 -17.31
N PRO A 28 -0.29 -21.10 -17.01
CA PRO A 28 0.58 -21.51 -15.91
C PRO A 28 2.02 -21.03 -16.08
N GLY A 29 2.50 -20.86 -17.31
CA GLY A 29 3.81 -20.25 -17.59
C GLY A 29 3.85 -18.77 -17.22
N LEU A 30 2.82 -18.00 -17.60
CA LEU A 30 2.72 -16.58 -17.29
C LEU A 30 2.58 -16.34 -15.77
N LEU A 31 1.84 -17.18 -15.07
CA LEU A 31 1.72 -17.13 -13.61
C LEU A 31 3.06 -17.37 -12.90
N LYS A 32 3.88 -18.33 -13.39
CA LYS A 32 5.22 -18.56 -12.83
C LYS A 32 6.12 -17.34 -13.01
N ILE A 33 6.11 -16.72 -14.19
CA ILE A 33 6.87 -15.49 -14.46
C ILE A 33 6.37 -14.35 -13.58
N ALA A 34 5.05 -14.21 -13.42
CA ALA A 34 4.46 -13.20 -12.55
C ALA A 34 4.87 -13.40 -11.09
N TYR A 35 4.75 -14.61 -10.54
CA TYR A 35 5.17 -14.90 -9.17
C TYR A 35 6.67 -14.70 -8.95
N LEU A 36 7.51 -15.07 -9.92
CA LEU A 36 8.94 -14.80 -9.84
C LEU A 36 9.23 -13.29 -9.86
N SER A 37 8.51 -12.54 -10.70
CA SER A 37 8.64 -11.07 -10.76
C SER A 37 8.22 -10.43 -9.45
N VAL A 38 7.08 -10.84 -8.87
CA VAL A 38 6.62 -10.38 -7.55
C VAL A 38 7.63 -10.71 -6.46
N PHE A 39 8.23 -11.91 -6.50
CA PHE A 39 9.28 -12.31 -5.56
C PHE A 39 10.49 -11.38 -5.63
N PHE A 40 10.98 -11.06 -6.84
CA PHE A 40 12.11 -10.13 -7.01
C PHE A 40 11.77 -8.70 -6.59
N VAL A 41 10.56 -8.24 -6.86
CA VAL A 41 10.10 -6.93 -6.38
C VAL A 41 10.08 -6.91 -4.85
N ILE A 42 9.48 -7.90 -4.20
CA ILE A 42 9.43 -7.94 -2.74
C ILE A 42 10.84 -8.04 -2.15
N LEU A 43 11.74 -8.81 -2.77
CA LEU A 43 13.14 -8.90 -2.36
C LEU A 43 13.87 -7.56 -2.47
N GLY A 44 13.68 -6.83 -3.58
CA GLY A 44 14.26 -5.50 -3.78
C GLY A 44 13.71 -4.49 -2.77
N SER A 45 12.39 -4.43 -2.63
CA SER A 45 11.69 -3.54 -1.71
C SER A 45 11.99 -3.86 -0.24
N SER A 46 12.14 -5.13 0.12
CA SER A 46 12.51 -5.51 1.50
C SER A 46 13.97 -5.16 1.79
N LEU A 47 14.89 -5.36 0.85
CA LEU A 47 16.28 -4.92 0.99
C LEU A 47 16.37 -3.40 1.16
N GLU A 48 15.65 -2.67 0.33
CA GLU A 48 15.55 -1.20 0.39
C GLU A 48 15.03 -0.73 1.75
N THR A 49 13.98 -1.34 2.29
CA THR A 49 13.41 -0.98 3.60
C THR A 49 14.38 -1.28 4.73
N GLN A 50 15.01 -2.45 4.72
CA GLN A 50 15.98 -2.84 5.75
C GLN A 50 17.24 -1.96 5.70
N ALA A 51 17.76 -1.64 4.51
CA ALA A 51 18.87 -0.72 4.35
C ALA A 51 18.48 0.70 4.81
N SER A 52 17.33 1.20 4.37
CA SER A 52 16.83 2.54 4.72
C SER A 52 16.68 2.73 6.23
N SER A 53 16.18 1.71 6.95
CA SER A 53 16.04 1.77 8.41
C SER A 53 17.37 2.00 9.14
N ASN A 54 18.48 1.54 8.57
CA ASN A 54 19.83 1.74 9.11
C ASN A 54 20.46 3.05 8.60
N LEU A 55 20.17 3.42 7.34
CA LEU A 55 20.65 4.67 6.73
C LEU A 55 20.12 5.91 7.45
N VAL A 56 18.90 5.85 8.02
CA VAL A 56 18.31 6.95 8.81
C VAL A 56 19.27 7.44 9.89
N THR A 57 20.00 6.56 10.57
CA THR A 57 20.97 6.97 11.61
C THR A 57 22.08 7.85 11.06
N TYR A 58 22.58 7.55 9.85
CA TYR A 58 23.61 8.35 9.18
C TYR A 58 23.06 9.68 8.66
N VAL A 59 21.88 9.67 8.04
CA VAL A 59 21.15 10.88 7.62
C VAL A 59 20.99 11.83 8.81
N THR A 60 20.62 11.25 9.94
CA THR A 60 20.36 11.97 11.16
C THR A 60 21.64 12.58 11.77
N SER A 61 22.76 11.86 11.69
CA SER A 61 24.07 12.39 12.08
C SER A 61 24.52 13.55 11.19
N ASP A 62 24.24 13.49 9.88
CA ASP A 62 24.63 14.53 8.91
C ASP A 62 23.84 15.84 9.14
N PHE A 63 22.57 15.72 9.52
CA PHE A 63 21.71 16.87 9.81
C PHE A 63 21.79 17.39 11.25
N SER A 64 22.52 16.70 12.15
CA SER A 64 22.66 17.07 13.58
C SER A 64 21.34 17.20 14.37
N GLU A 65 20.21 16.71 13.82
CA GLU A 65 18.87 16.80 14.41
C GLU A 65 18.33 15.43 14.81
N HIS A 66 18.98 14.80 15.80
CA HIS A 66 18.75 13.39 16.13
C HIS A 66 17.33 12.99 16.52
N ALA A 67 16.67 13.83 17.31
CA ALA A 67 15.31 13.56 17.75
C ALA A 67 14.25 13.87 16.67
N LEU A 68 14.50 14.86 15.81
CA LEU A 68 13.50 15.36 14.86
C LEU A 68 13.27 14.34 13.74
N ILE A 69 14.34 13.79 13.15
CA ILE A 69 14.24 12.88 12.00
C ILE A 69 13.60 11.54 12.39
N SER A 70 13.96 10.99 13.56
CA SER A 70 13.35 9.76 14.07
C SER A 70 11.84 9.95 14.31
N THR A 71 11.46 11.06 14.95
CA THR A 71 10.05 11.43 15.18
C THR A 71 9.30 11.58 13.85
N ILE A 72 9.90 12.24 12.87
CA ILE A 72 9.34 12.40 11.52
C ILE A 72 9.16 11.03 10.84
N SER A 73 10.15 10.15 10.91
CA SER A 73 10.09 8.82 10.27
C SER A 73 8.98 7.93 10.85
N ILE A 74 8.83 7.94 12.18
CA ILE A 74 7.72 7.26 12.86
C ILE A 74 6.40 7.90 12.44
N SER A 75 6.36 9.23 12.36
CA SER A 75 5.13 9.93 11.99
C SER A 75 4.68 9.64 10.56
N THR A 76 5.61 9.68 9.62
CA THR A 76 5.32 9.46 8.19
C THR A 76 4.91 8.03 7.90
N SER A 77 5.56 7.04 8.54
CA SER A 77 5.17 5.63 8.41
C SER A 77 3.78 5.34 8.99
N LEU A 78 3.41 5.94 10.13
CA LEU A 78 2.07 5.82 10.71
C LEU A 78 1.00 6.46 9.82
N ILE A 79 1.27 7.65 9.30
CA ILE A 79 0.35 8.36 8.40
C ILE A 79 0.17 7.57 7.10
N ALA A 80 1.26 7.05 6.51
CA ALA A 80 1.18 6.21 5.31
C ALA A 80 0.42 4.91 5.56
N GLY A 81 0.64 4.27 6.72
CA GLY A 81 -0.11 3.10 7.15
C GLY A 81 -1.62 3.38 7.29
N ALA A 82 -2.00 4.52 7.86
CA ALA A 82 -3.40 4.96 7.93
C ALA A 82 -3.97 5.28 6.53
N ALA A 83 -3.16 5.86 5.65
CA ALA A 83 -3.53 6.15 4.27
C ALA A 83 -3.65 4.89 3.39
N ARG A 84 -3.21 3.73 3.85
CA ARG A 84 -3.31 2.47 3.09
C ARG A 84 -4.75 2.14 2.69
N VAL A 85 -5.73 2.39 3.56
CA VAL A 85 -7.16 2.12 3.29
C VAL A 85 -7.69 2.97 2.13
N PRO A 86 -7.56 4.32 2.16
CA PRO A 86 -7.96 5.13 1.02
C PRO A 86 -7.12 4.87 -0.23
N ILE A 87 -5.82 4.60 -0.12
CA ILE A 87 -4.98 4.24 -1.27
C ILE A 87 -5.45 2.92 -1.91
N ALA A 88 -5.81 1.93 -1.11
CA ALA A 88 -6.37 0.67 -1.59
C ALA A 88 -7.65 0.91 -2.41
N ARG A 89 -8.55 1.73 -1.87
CA ARG A 89 -9.79 2.12 -2.56
C ARG A 89 -9.52 2.90 -3.85
N LEU A 90 -8.52 3.77 -3.83
CA LEU A 90 -8.08 4.54 -4.98
C LEU A 90 -7.59 3.63 -6.12
N ILE A 91 -6.80 2.62 -5.79
CA ILE A 91 -6.28 1.63 -6.74
C ILE A 91 -7.41 0.75 -7.28
N ASP A 92 -8.41 0.40 -6.45
CA ASP A 92 -9.60 -0.32 -6.91
C ASP A 92 -10.36 0.45 -8.01
N ILE A 93 -10.39 1.79 -7.93
CA ILE A 93 -11.07 2.66 -8.90
C ILE A 93 -10.24 2.81 -10.20
N TRP A 94 -8.94 3.06 -10.09
CA TRP A 94 -8.09 3.28 -11.26
C TRP A 94 -7.70 2.00 -12.01
N GLY A 95 -7.72 0.87 -11.33
CA GLY A 95 -7.26 -0.41 -11.85
C GLY A 95 -5.88 -0.79 -11.32
N ARG A 96 -5.64 -2.11 -11.28
CA ARG A 96 -4.44 -2.71 -10.65
C ARG A 96 -3.14 -2.27 -11.33
N GLY A 97 -3.11 -2.26 -12.66
CA GLY A 97 -1.91 -1.91 -13.44
C GLY A 97 -1.54 -0.43 -13.31
N GLU A 98 -2.50 0.46 -13.56
CA GLU A 98 -2.33 1.90 -13.43
C GLU A 98 -1.99 2.32 -12.00
N GLY A 99 -2.69 1.75 -11.01
CA GLY A 99 -2.43 1.97 -9.60
C GLY A 99 -1.00 1.56 -9.22
N TYR A 100 -0.52 0.40 -9.67
CA TYR A 100 0.84 -0.05 -9.38
C TYR A 100 1.90 0.87 -9.97
N VAL A 101 1.75 1.33 -11.22
CA VAL A 101 2.68 2.28 -11.84
C VAL A 101 2.75 3.60 -11.06
N MET A 102 1.59 4.12 -10.63
CA MET A 102 1.57 5.34 -9.83
C MET A 102 2.26 5.15 -8.47
N MET A 103 2.05 4.00 -7.82
CA MET A 103 2.72 3.70 -6.55
C MET A 103 4.24 3.58 -6.72
N VAL A 104 4.71 2.89 -7.76
CA VAL A 104 6.14 2.81 -8.09
C VAL A 104 6.71 4.21 -8.37
N ALA A 105 5.99 5.05 -9.13
CA ALA A 105 6.42 6.42 -9.39
C ALA A 105 6.51 7.27 -8.11
N CYS A 106 5.55 7.14 -7.19
CA CYS A 106 5.61 7.79 -5.88
C CYS A 106 6.79 7.31 -5.04
N THR A 107 7.06 6.01 -5.01
CA THR A 107 8.23 5.45 -4.30
C THR A 107 9.53 5.98 -4.88
N THR A 108 9.68 5.92 -6.21
CA THR A 108 10.87 6.44 -6.92
C THR A 108 11.07 7.93 -6.67
N LEU A 109 10.00 8.74 -6.69
CA LEU A 109 10.07 10.15 -6.36
C LEU A 109 10.56 10.38 -4.92
N GLY A 110 10.02 9.62 -3.95
CA GLY A 110 10.48 9.66 -2.57
C GLY A 110 11.97 9.35 -2.43
N LEU A 111 12.47 8.33 -3.14
CA LEU A 111 13.90 7.96 -3.13
C LEU A 111 14.79 9.03 -3.75
N ILE A 112 14.38 9.62 -4.87
CA ILE A 112 15.11 10.72 -5.51
C ILE A 112 15.20 11.92 -4.55
N LEU A 113 14.08 12.27 -3.90
CA LEU A 113 14.06 13.37 -2.94
C LEU A 113 14.93 13.06 -1.72
N MET A 114 14.95 11.82 -1.22
CA MET A 114 15.85 11.41 -0.13
C MET A 114 17.32 11.52 -0.55
N ALA A 115 17.68 11.18 -1.79
CA ALA A 115 19.05 11.28 -2.29
C ALA A 115 19.55 12.74 -2.41
N VAL A 116 18.67 13.66 -2.81
CA VAL A 116 19.02 15.07 -3.11
C VAL A 116 18.80 16.00 -1.92
N CYS A 117 18.14 15.55 -0.85
CA CYS A 117 17.80 16.42 0.27
C CYS A 117 19.04 16.97 1.01
N ASN A 118 18.92 18.25 1.39
CA ASN A 118 19.88 18.95 2.24
C ASN A 118 19.25 19.52 3.52
N ASN A 119 17.93 19.37 3.67
CA ASN A 119 17.17 19.91 4.79
C ASN A 119 16.20 18.85 5.32
N VAL A 120 15.98 18.85 6.63
CA VAL A 120 15.07 17.89 7.29
C VAL A 120 13.62 17.95 6.78
N PRO A 121 13.02 19.12 6.49
CA PRO A 121 11.66 19.17 5.94
C PRO A 121 11.53 18.51 4.57
N VAL A 122 12.57 18.60 3.73
CA VAL A 122 12.58 17.94 2.41
C VAL A 122 12.70 16.43 2.59
N TYR A 123 13.52 15.97 3.53
CA TYR A 123 13.61 14.55 3.87
C TYR A 123 12.28 14.01 4.42
N ALA A 124 11.60 14.77 5.27
CA ALA A 124 10.27 14.42 5.79
C ALA A 124 9.24 14.23 4.67
N LEU A 125 9.20 15.19 3.72
CA LEU A 125 8.32 15.10 2.55
C LEU A 125 8.67 13.88 1.68
N ALA A 126 9.96 13.61 1.49
CA ALA A 126 10.45 12.47 0.73
C ALA A 126 9.99 11.13 1.35
N GLN A 127 10.04 11.01 2.67
CA GLN A 127 9.54 9.83 3.39
C GLN A 127 8.04 9.61 3.20
N VAL A 128 7.23 10.67 3.17
CA VAL A 128 5.78 10.55 2.91
C VAL A 128 5.53 9.94 1.54
N PHE A 129 6.18 10.45 0.48
CA PHE A 129 6.04 9.89 -0.87
C PHE A 129 6.51 8.44 -0.95
N TYR A 130 7.64 8.15 -0.29
CA TYR A 130 8.21 6.82 -0.23
C TYR A 130 7.25 5.82 0.42
N TYR A 131 6.77 6.08 1.64
CA TYR A 131 5.91 5.12 2.35
C TYR A 131 4.54 4.96 1.68
N ILE A 132 3.95 6.03 1.15
CA ILE A 132 2.69 5.95 0.38
C ILE A 132 2.85 5.04 -0.84
N GLY A 133 3.91 5.25 -1.63
CA GLY A 133 4.19 4.43 -2.80
C GLY A 133 4.54 2.99 -2.43
N PHE A 134 5.37 2.80 -1.41
CA PHE A 134 5.79 1.48 -0.93
C PHE A 134 4.61 0.64 -0.45
N ASP A 135 3.79 1.19 0.46
CA ASP A 135 2.66 0.46 1.03
C ASP A 135 1.54 0.22 0.03
N GLY A 136 1.28 1.19 -0.85
CA GLY A 136 0.31 1.05 -1.94
C GLY A 136 0.76 0.03 -2.98
N GLY A 137 2.03 0.05 -3.38
CA GLY A 137 2.61 -0.94 -4.29
C GLY A 137 2.54 -2.34 -3.71
N GLY A 138 2.93 -2.51 -2.44
CA GLY A 138 2.79 -3.76 -1.71
C GLY A 138 1.35 -4.27 -1.62
N TYR A 139 0.37 -3.36 -1.43
CA TYR A 139 -1.04 -3.71 -1.47
C TYR A 139 -1.46 -4.29 -2.83
N VAL A 140 -1.05 -3.68 -3.95
CA VAL A 140 -1.39 -4.22 -5.29
C VAL A 140 -0.82 -5.61 -5.47
N LEU A 141 0.43 -5.84 -5.07
CA LEU A 141 1.07 -7.15 -5.18
C LEU A 141 0.38 -8.19 -4.30
N GLN A 142 -0.02 -7.84 -3.08
CA GLN A 142 -0.77 -8.75 -2.20
C GLN A 142 -2.13 -9.12 -2.78
N VAL A 143 -2.87 -8.14 -3.30
CA VAL A 143 -4.16 -8.40 -3.96
C VAL A 143 -3.95 -9.26 -5.21
N PHE A 144 -2.93 -8.94 -6.01
CA PHE A 144 -2.57 -9.74 -7.18
C PHE A 144 -2.30 -11.21 -6.82
N LEU A 145 -1.44 -11.46 -5.82
CA LEU A 145 -1.16 -12.80 -5.32
C LEU A 145 -2.42 -13.49 -4.78
N ALA A 146 -3.29 -12.75 -4.10
CA ALA A 146 -4.55 -13.28 -3.59
C ALA A 146 -5.49 -13.68 -4.74
N ASP A 147 -5.64 -12.85 -5.77
CA ASP A 147 -6.55 -13.06 -6.90
C ASP A 147 -6.09 -14.20 -7.83
N THR A 148 -4.78 -14.39 -8.00
CA THR A 148 -4.24 -15.45 -8.87
C THR A 148 -4.05 -16.79 -8.16
N SER A 149 -4.04 -16.82 -6.82
CA SER A 149 -3.88 -18.04 -6.04
C SER A 149 -5.21 -18.71 -5.72
N SER A 150 -5.19 -20.04 -5.55
CA SER A 150 -6.35 -20.76 -5.03
C SER A 150 -6.55 -20.49 -3.54
N LEU A 151 -7.80 -20.44 -3.07
CA LEU A 151 -8.11 -20.20 -1.65
C LEU A 151 -7.36 -21.14 -0.69
N ARG A 152 -7.17 -22.41 -1.08
CA ARG A 152 -6.43 -23.41 -0.29
C ARG A 152 -4.94 -23.09 -0.14
N ASN A 153 -4.31 -22.52 -1.17
CA ASN A 153 -2.87 -22.27 -1.20
C ASN A 153 -2.51 -20.79 -0.99
N ARG A 154 -3.50 -19.89 -0.91
CA ARG A 154 -3.31 -18.44 -0.78
C ARG A 154 -2.40 -18.07 0.39
N ALA A 155 -2.62 -18.68 1.55
CA ALA A 155 -1.78 -18.46 2.74
C ALA A 155 -0.31 -18.86 2.49
N LEU A 156 -0.07 -19.98 1.80
CA LEU A 156 1.28 -20.43 1.45
C LEU A 156 1.95 -19.50 0.44
N VAL A 157 1.21 -19.01 -0.57
CA VAL A 157 1.74 -18.06 -1.56
C VAL A 157 2.15 -16.74 -0.89
N LEU A 158 1.32 -16.21 0.01
CA LEU A 158 1.63 -14.99 0.77
C LEU A 158 2.79 -15.19 1.76
N ALA A 159 2.88 -16.37 2.38
CA ALA A 159 4.02 -16.71 3.24
C ALA A 159 5.32 -16.81 2.43
N LEU A 160 5.30 -17.51 1.29
CA LEU A 160 6.44 -17.65 0.39
C LEU A 160 6.90 -16.30 -0.17
N SER A 161 5.96 -15.43 -0.54
CA SER A 161 6.29 -14.08 -1.01
C SER A 161 6.96 -13.23 0.08
N SER A 162 6.78 -13.56 1.35
CA SER A 162 7.39 -12.86 2.50
C SER A 162 8.75 -13.44 2.91
N THR A 163 9.16 -14.60 2.38
CA THR A 163 10.47 -15.21 2.70
C THR A 163 11.70 -14.35 2.40
N PRO A 164 11.72 -13.44 1.39
CA PRO A 164 12.86 -12.56 1.16
C PRO A 164 13.25 -11.72 2.39
N TYR A 165 12.28 -11.37 3.26
CA TYR A 165 12.54 -10.61 4.48
C TYR A 165 13.55 -11.30 5.41
N ILE A 166 13.60 -12.64 5.41
CA ILE A 166 14.57 -13.41 6.21
C ILE A 166 16.00 -13.08 5.79
N LEU A 167 16.26 -13.04 4.48
CA LEU A 167 17.58 -12.73 3.94
C LEU A 167 17.91 -11.24 4.06
N THR A 168 16.95 -10.38 3.71
CA THR A 168 17.20 -8.94 3.66
C THR A 168 17.34 -8.32 5.04
N THR A 169 16.84 -8.96 6.10
CA THR A 169 17.06 -8.50 7.47
C THR A 169 18.53 -8.47 7.85
N PHE A 170 19.34 -9.41 7.35
CA PHE A 170 20.78 -9.44 7.57
C PHE A 170 21.56 -8.68 6.49
N ALA A 171 21.10 -8.74 5.23
CA ALA A 171 21.77 -8.06 4.13
C ALA A 171 21.60 -6.53 4.15
N GLY A 172 20.45 -6.03 4.62
CA GLY A 172 20.14 -4.59 4.67
C GLY A 172 21.12 -3.77 5.51
N PRO A 173 21.36 -4.12 6.79
CA PRO A 173 22.36 -3.44 7.63
C PRO A 173 23.78 -3.49 7.04
N ALA A 174 24.19 -4.66 6.53
CA ALA A 174 25.50 -4.82 5.90
C ALA A 174 25.66 -3.93 4.66
N LEU A 175 24.60 -3.81 3.84
CA LEU A 175 24.57 -2.90 2.69
C LEU A 175 24.63 -1.43 3.11
N ALA A 176 23.87 -1.05 4.15
CA ALA A 176 23.89 0.32 4.68
C ALA A 176 25.29 0.69 5.22
N GLN A 177 25.95 -0.23 5.92
CA GLN A 177 27.32 -0.04 6.40
C GLN A 177 28.32 0.05 5.24
N TYR A 178 28.22 -0.83 4.23
CA TYR A 178 29.07 -0.77 3.04
C TYR A 178 28.98 0.59 2.32
N PHE A 179 27.78 1.14 2.19
CA PHE A 179 27.60 2.46 1.59
C PHE A 179 28.17 3.58 2.45
N GLN A 180 28.15 3.45 3.77
CA GLN A 180 28.74 4.45 4.67
C GLN A 180 30.28 4.41 4.65
N ASP A 181 30.87 3.21 4.57
CA ASP A 181 32.32 3.04 4.63
C ASP A 181 33.00 3.43 3.31
N ASN A 182 32.36 3.17 2.17
CA ASN A 182 32.96 3.41 0.86
C ASN A 182 32.45 4.69 0.20
N TRP A 183 31.15 5.00 0.35
CA TRP A 183 30.43 6.04 -0.40
C TRP A 183 29.65 6.94 0.58
N SER A 184 28.67 7.72 0.11
CA SER A 184 27.74 8.47 0.99
C SER A 184 26.38 7.77 1.03
N TRP A 185 25.66 7.91 2.14
CA TRP A 185 24.28 7.42 2.29
C TRP A 185 23.34 7.89 1.16
N ARG A 186 23.61 9.04 0.54
CA ARG A 186 22.85 9.59 -0.60
C ARG A 186 22.90 8.67 -1.82
N TRP A 187 24.05 8.03 -2.06
CA TRP A 187 24.22 7.12 -3.19
C TRP A 187 23.40 5.84 -3.06
N ALA A 188 23.19 5.36 -1.83
CA ALA A 188 22.31 4.22 -1.58
C ALA A 188 20.89 4.52 -2.09
N TYR A 189 20.34 5.69 -1.74
CA TYR A 189 19.02 6.12 -2.21
C TYR A 189 18.96 6.35 -3.73
N THR A 190 20.04 6.86 -4.35
CA THR A 190 20.13 6.99 -5.82
C THR A 190 20.07 5.62 -6.49
N ILE A 191 20.79 4.63 -5.97
CA ILE A 191 20.77 3.27 -6.51
C ILE A 191 19.37 2.67 -6.36
N PHE A 192 18.76 2.81 -5.17
CA PHE A 192 17.39 2.34 -4.95
C PHE A 192 16.38 3.02 -5.90
N ALA A 193 16.50 4.33 -6.12
CA ALA A 193 15.64 5.06 -7.05
C ALA A 193 15.69 4.49 -8.48
N VAL A 194 16.84 3.97 -8.93
CA VAL A 194 16.99 3.33 -10.24
C VAL A 194 16.55 1.87 -10.22
N THR A 195 16.87 1.12 -9.16
CA THR A 195 16.55 -0.31 -9.08
C THR A 195 15.06 -0.57 -8.89
N THR A 196 14.36 0.24 -8.11
CA THR A 196 12.92 0.06 -7.80
C THR A 196 12.03 0.02 -9.06
N PRO A 197 12.11 0.98 -9.99
CA PRO A 197 11.35 0.90 -11.25
C PRO A 197 11.85 -0.22 -12.17
N LEU A 198 13.16 -0.51 -12.17
CA LEU A 198 13.75 -1.55 -13.01
C LEU A 198 13.27 -2.95 -12.61
N VAL A 199 13.27 -3.27 -11.32
CA VAL A 199 12.78 -4.55 -10.79
C VAL A 199 11.25 -4.64 -10.90
N SER A 200 10.54 -3.51 -10.88
CA SER A 200 9.09 -3.44 -11.07
C SER A 200 8.66 -3.57 -12.53
N PHE A 201 9.55 -3.35 -13.49
CA PHE A 201 9.22 -3.34 -14.92
C PHE A 201 8.59 -4.66 -15.42
N PRO A 202 9.09 -5.86 -15.07
CA PRO A 202 8.51 -7.12 -15.54
C PRO A 202 7.06 -7.32 -15.10
N ILE A 203 6.71 -6.98 -13.84
CA ILE A 203 5.35 -7.12 -13.35
C ILE A 203 4.43 -6.06 -13.97
N ILE A 204 4.91 -4.83 -14.15
CA ILE A 204 4.16 -3.77 -14.87
C ILE A 204 3.84 -4.25 -16.29
N TYR A 205 4.85 -4.68 -17.04
CA TYR A 205 4.67 -5.20 -18.39
C TYR A 205 3.63 -6.32 -18.43
N LEU A 206 3.70 -7.25 -17.47
CA LEU A 206 2.80 -8.38 -17.41
C LEU A 206 1.35 -7.97 -17.09
N LEU A 207 1.14 -7.01 -16.18
CA LEU A 207 -0.18 -6.45 -15.87
C LEU A 207 -0.81 -5.76 -17.09
N PHE A 208 -0.04 -4.99 -17.86
CA PHE A 208 -0.55 -4.36 -19.08
C PHE A 208 -0.75 -5.36 -20.22
N TYR A 209 0.13 -6.36 -20.35
CA TYR A 209 0.01 -7.41 -21.35
C TYR A 209 -1.26 -8.24 -21.13
N THR A 210 -1.52 -8.66 -19.88
CA THR A 210 -2.74 -9.42 -19.54
C THR A 210 -3.99 -8.60 -19.74
N LYS A 211 -3.98 -7.31 -19.39
CA LYS A 211 -5.07 -6.37 -19.70
C LYS A 211 -5.31 -6.27 -21.20
N TYR A 212 -4.26 -6.12 -22.01
CA TYR A 212 -4.36 -6.05 -23.47
C TYR A 212 -4.95 -7.32 -24.09
N VAL A 213 -4.48 -8.50 -23.65
CA VAL A 213 -5.00 -9.80 -24.11
C VAL A 213 -6.47 -9.99 -23.71
N ALA A 214 -6.87 -9.57 -22.51
CA ALA A 214 -8.25 -9.64 -22.04
C ALA A 214 -9.19 -8.79 -22.91
N ILE A 215 -8.76 -7.57 -23.28
CA ILE A 215 -9.52 -6.68 -24.19
C ILE A 215 -9.63 -7.32 -25.58
N ARG A 216 -8.53 -7.86 -26.12
CA ARG A 216 -8.50 -8.52 -27.45
C ARG A 216 -9.40 -9.73 -27.53
N LYS A 217 -9.56 -10.48 -26.43
CA LYS A 217 -10.46 -11.64 -26.34
C LYS A 217 -11.93 -11.24 -26.10
N GLY A 218 -12.24 -9.95 -25.99
CA GLY A 218 -13.60 -9.45 -25.73
C GLY A 218 -14.12 -9.76 -24.33
N LEU A 219 -13.24 -10.19 -23.42
CA LEU A 219 -13.58 -10.60 -22.05
C LEU A 219 -13.83 -9.40 -21.13
N ILE A 220 -13.28 -8.24 -21.49
CA ILE A 220 -13.54 -6.96 -20.86
C ILE A 220 -14.20 -6.10 -21.93
N ARG A 221 -15.46 -5.69 -21.71
CA ARG A 221 -16.14 -4.77 -22.63
C ARG A 221 -15.32 -3.47 -22.71
N SER A 222 -14.89 -3.11 -23.92
CA SER A 222 -14.11 -1.88 -24.18
C SER A 222 -14.83 -0.58 -23.82
N ASN A 223 -16.11 -0.65 -23.44
CA ASN A 223 -16.96 0.51 -23.17
C ASN A 223 -16.49 1.40 -22.02
N GLU A 224 -15.71 0.90 -21.05
CA GLU A 224 -15.11 1.75 -20.00
C GLU A 224 -13.82 2.43 -20.45
N LEU A 225 -13.03 1.80 -21.33
CA LEU A 225 -11.75 2.34 -21.84
C LEU A 225 -11.93 3.26 -23.05
N GLN A 226 -13.03 3.13 -23.80
CA GLN A 226 -13.33 3.95 -24.99
C GLN A 226 -14.16 5.20 -24.69
N ARG A 227 -14.55 5.44 -23.44
CA ARG A 227 -15.20 6.69 -23.08
C ARG A 227 -14.14 7.79 -23.03
N LYS A 228 -13.97 8.50 -24.16
CA LYS A 228 -13.32 9.82 -24.22
C LYS A 228 -14.15 10.83 -23.43
N GLU A 229 -14.28 10.61 -22.12
CA GLU A 229 -14.84 11.63 -21.25
C GLU A 229 -13.83 12.78 -21.14
N PRO A 230 -14.28 14.05 -21.18
CA PRO A 230 -13.44 15.19 -20.86
C PRO A 230 -12.74 14.98 -19.52
N TRP A 231 -11.49 15.45 -19.37
CA TRP A 231 -10.71 15.33 -18.13
C TRP A 231 -11.49 15.80 -16.89
N LEU A 232 -12.32 16.83 -17.05
CA LEU A 232 -13.20 17.37 -16.01
C LEU A 232 -14.30 16.38 -15.58
N GLU A 233 -14.86 15.61 -16.51
CA GLU A 233 -15.86 14.59 -16.19
C GLU A 233 -15.21 13.37 -15.54
N GLN A 234 -14.00 13.01 -15.96
CA GLN A 234 -13.20 11.96 -15.32
C GLN A 234 -12.84 12.35 -13.88
N MET A 235 -12.35 13.58 -13.66
CA MET A 235 -12.08 14.10 -12.31
C MET A 235 -13.34 14.19 -11.46
N LYS A 236 -14.47 14.61 -12.05
CA LYS A 236 -15.74 14.70 -11.33
C LYS A 236 -16.24 13.32 -10.93
N ARG A 237 -16.17 12.34 -11.83
CA ARG A 237 -16.49 10.93 -11.51
C ARG A 237 -15.56 10.38 -10.43
N PHE A 238 -14.27 10.65 -10.56
CA PHE A 238 -13.27 10.31 -9.58
C PHE A 238 -13.60 10.90 -8.20
N ALA A 239 -13.84 12.20 -8.11
CA ALA A 239 -14.22 12.88 -6.87
C ALA A 239 -15.59 12.43 -6.33
N MET A 240 -16.48 11.91 -7.18
CA MET A 240 -17.76 11.33 -6.75
C MET A 240 -17.65 9.88 -6.25
N GLN A 241 -16.68 9.12 -6.77
CA GLN A 241 -16.45 7.71 -6.39
C GLN A 241 -15.48 7.57 -5.22
N PHE A 242 -14.53 8.50 -5.11
CA PHE A 242 -13.55 8.55 -4.05
C PHE A 242 -14.00 9.55 -2.98
N ASP A 243 -14.29 9.05 -1.77
CA ASP A 243 -14.66 9.89 -0.64
C ASP A 243 -13.41 10.61 -0.09
N VAL A 244 -13.01 11.70 -0.74
CA VAL A 244 -11.83 12.51 -0.35
C VAL A 244 -11.99 13.03 1.08
N VAL A 245 -13.17 13.56 1.41
CA VAL A 245 -13.44 14.16 2.73
C VAL A 245 -13.37 13.08 3.81
N GLY A 246 -14.04 11.95 3.61
CA GLY A 246 -13.97 10.83 4.52
C GLY A 246 -12.55 10.28 4.66
N SER A 247 -11.81 10.17 3.56
CA SER A 247 -10.42 9.71 3.57
C SER A 247 -9.50 10.63 4.37
N VAL A 248 -9.63 11.95 4.22
CA VAL A 248 -8.85 12.92 4.97
C VAL A 248 -9.21 12.88 6.46
N LEU A 249 -10.49 12.86 6.81
CA LEU A 249 -10.93 12.75 8.21
C LEU A 249 -10.45 11.45 8.85
N PHE A 250 -10.49 10.34 8.12
CA PHE A 250 -10.03 9.03 8.57
C PHE A 250 -8.52 9.03 8.85
N VAL A 251 -7.71 9.48 7.87
CA VAL A 251 -6.25 9.51 8.02
C VAL A 251 -5.83 10.51 9.10
N ALA A 252 -6.41 11.70 9.13
CA ALA A 252 -6.09 12.71 10.13
C ALA A 252 -6.50 12.26 11.54
N GLY A 253 -7.69 11.66 11.68
CA GLY A 253 -8.17 11.13 12.96
C GLY A 253 -7.29 10.00 13.49
N LEU A 254 -6.94 9.03 12.65
CA LEU A 254 -6.01 7.96 13.03
C LEU A 254 -4.62 8.51 13.34
N ALA A 255 -4.06 9.40 12.52
CA ALA A 255 -2.75 9.99 12.78
C ALA A 255 -2.71 10.73 14.11
N MET A 256 -3.72 11.56 14.43
CA MET A 256 -3.77 12.30 15.70
C MET A 256 -3.89 11.42 16.94
N ILE A 257 -4.39 10.19 16.80
CA ILE A 257 -4.42 9.19 17.90
C ILE A 257 -3.13 8.37 17.94
N LEU A 258 -2.63 7.92 16.80
CA LEU A 258 -1.49 7.00 16.72
C LEU A 258 -0.14 7.72 16.96
N LEU A 259 0.00 8.98 16.55
CA LEU A 259 1.23 9.75 16.72
C LEU A 259 1.58 9.94 18.21
N PRO A 260 0.68 10.45 19.08
CA PRO A 260 0.99 10.60 20.50
C PRO A 260 1.19 9.26 21.23
N LEU A 261 0.55 8.17 20.78
CA LEU A 261 0.79 6.83 21.35
C LEU A 261 2.18 6.29 21.04
N SER A 262 2.72 6.68 19.88
CA SER A 262 4.01 6.18 19.40
C SER A 262 5.18 7.01 19.94
N LEU A 263 4.92 8.26 20.32
CA LEU A 263 5.91 9.14 20.92
C LEU A 263 5.84 9.02 22.45
N ARG A 264 6.97 8.69 23.07
CA ARG A 264 7.06 8.71 24.54
C ARG A 264 6.95 10.16 25.01
N SER A 265 6.07 10.43 25.96
CA SER A 265 6.05 11.68 26.72
C SER A 265 7.28 11.73 27.63
N ASP A 266 8.14 12.73 27.45
CA ASP A 266 9.26 12.99 28.36
C ASP A 266 8.81 13.67 29.68
N THR A 267 7.51 13.96 29.81
CA THR A 267 6.93 14.61 30.98
C THR A 267 6.47 13.59 32.03
N PRO A 268 6.55 13.94 33.34
CA PRO A 268 6.09 13.06 34.42
C PRO A 268 4.59 12.74 34.35
N ALA A 269 3.80 13.65 33.75
CA ALA A 269 2.37 13.49 33.51
C ALA A 269 2.06 12.43 32.43
N GLY A 270 3.06 11.97 31.69
CA GLY A 270 2.88 10.91 30.73
C GLY A 270 1.95 11.32 29.58
N TRP A 271 1.02 10.42 29.25
CA TRP A 271 -0.06 10.65 28.30
C TRP A 271 -1.22 11.51 28.83
N LEU A 272 -1.21 11.85 30.12
CA LEU A 272 -2.23 12.73 30.74
C LEU A 272 -1.87 14.22 30.60
N GLU A 273 -0.75 14.53 29.94
CA GLU A 273 -0.40 15.91 29.64
C GLU A 273 -1.48 16.57 28.76
N PRO A 274 -1.89 17.83 29.04
CA PRO A 274 -2.93 18.52 28.29
C PRO A 274 -2.68 18.55 26.77
N SER A 275 -1.42 18.65 26.35
CA SER A 275 -1.01 18.67 24.94
C SER A 275 -1.28 17.34 24.23
N MET A 276 -1.09 16.21 24.90
CA MET A 276 -1.37 14.87 24.38
C MET A 276 -2.86 14.57 24.41
N LEU A 277 -3.52 14.91 25.51
CA LEU A 277 -4.96 14.73 25.66
C LEU A 277 -5.73 15.50 24.57
N THR A 278 -5.30 16.72 24.24
CA THR A 278 -5.91 17.51 23.16
C THR A 278 -5.78 16.80 21.81
N LYS A 279 -4.63 16.19 21.50
CA LYS A 279 -4.43 15.44 20.26
C LYS A 279 -5.32 14.20 20.19
N PHE A 280 -5.45 13.47 21.31
CA PHE A 280 -6.37 12.32 21.41
C PHE A 280 -7.83 12.71 21.21
N LEU A 281 -8.29 13.76 21.90
CA LEU A 281 -9.65 14.25 21.80
C LEU A 281 -9.96 14.77 20.39
N THR A 282 -9.01 15.49 19.78
CA THR A 282 -9.15 15.98 18.41
C THR A 282 -9.21 14.81 17.43
N GLY A 283 -8.32 13.83 17.55
CA GLY A 283 -8.34 12.62 16.70
C GLY A 283 -9.63 11.81 16.86
N TYR A 284 -10.10 11.61 18.10
CA TYR A 284 -11.37 10.95 18.37
C TYR A 284 -12.55 11.71 17.76
N SER A 285 -12.59 13.03 17.92
CA SER A 285 -13.62 13.88 17.31
C SER A 285 -13.61 13.80 15.79
N ALA A 286 -12.43 13.76 15.15
CA ALA A 286 -12.29 13.61 13.71
C ALA A 286 -12.80 12.24 13.22
N LEU A 287 -12.56 11.16 13.98
CA LEU A 287 -13.11 9.84 13.66
C LEU A 287 -14.63 9.76 13.86
N CYS A 288 -15.18 10.41 14.89
CA CYS A 288 -16.63 10.54 15.06
C CYS A 288 -17.27 11.34 13.91
N LEU A 289 -16.62 12.42 13.48
CA LEU A 289 -17.03 13.20 12.31
C LEU A 289 -16.94 12.37 11.03
N PHE A 290 -15.89 11.57 10.86
CA PHE A 290 -15.78 10.60 9.77
C PHE A 290 -16.95 9.60 9.77
N ALA A 291 -17.27 8.99 10.92
CA ALA A 291 -18.38 8.06 11.02
C ALA A 291 -19.73 8.73 10.70
N ALA A 292 -19.95 9.95 11.17
CA ALA A 292 -21.14 10.74 10.84
C ALA A 292 -21.20 11.12 9.36
N TRP A 293 -20.06 11.49 8.77
CA TRP A 293 -19.90 11.77 7.35
C TRP A 293 -20.21 10.55 6.49
N GLU A 294 -19.62 9.41 6.82
CA GLU A 294 -19.80 8.17 6.09
C GLU A 294 -21.23 7.62 6.20
N TRP A 295 -21.88 7.85 7.34
CA TRP A 295 -23.27 7.43 7.54
C TRP A 295 -24.28 8.28 6.76
N LYS A 296 -24.09 9.61 6.72
CA LYS A 296 -25.09 10.54 6.17
C LYS A 296 -24.79 11.06 4.75
N PHE A 297 -23.52 11.26 4.41
CA PHE A 297 -23.12 12.04 3.24
C PHE A 297 -22.32 11.22 2.21
N ALA A 298 -21.58 10.20 2.62
CA ALA A 298 -20.78 9.41 1.69
C ALA A 298 -21.67 8.59 0.74
N ARG A 299 -21.54 8.87 -0.56
CA ARG A 299 -22.21 8.09 -1.63
C ARG A 299 -21.63 6.68 -1.74
N VAL A 300 -20.33 6.55 -1.51
CA VAL A 300 -19.58 5.30 -1.54
C VAL A 300 -18.84 5.19 -0.22
N LYS A 301 -19.15 4.17 0.56
CA LYS A 301 -18.52 3.93 1.86
C LYS A 301 -17.07 3.50 1.64
N LEU A 302 -16.16 4.16 2.36
CA LEU A 302 -14.74 3.82 2.40
C LEU A 302 -14.54 2.48 3.12
N ILE A 303 -15.31 2.28 4.19
CA ILE A 303 -15.24 1.10 5.04
C ILE A 303 -16.40 0.15 4.72
N PRO A 304 -16.14 -1.11 4.33
CA PRO A 304 -17.17 -2.13 4.20
C PRO A 304 -17.58 -2.62 5.60
N TYR A 305 -18.51 -1.91 6.26
CA TYR A 305 -18.99 -2.22 7.62
C TYR A 305 -19.37 -3.68 7.84
N ARG A 306 -19.93 -4.34 6.81
CA ARG A 306 -20.29 -5.76 6.85
C ARG A 306 -19.09 -6.68 7.11
N VAL A 307 -17.93 -6.34 6.55
CA VAL A 307 -16.69 -7.11 6.70
C VAL A 307 -16.07 -6.85 8.07
N ILE A 308 -16.06 -5.59 8.53
CA ILE A 308 -15.51 -5.26 9.85
C ILE A 308 -16.34 -5.85 10.99
N MET A 309 -17.66 -5.94 10.84
CA MET A 309 -18.53 -6.56 11.86
C MET A 309 -18.55 -8.09 11.81
N ASP A 310 -17.82 -8.72 10.88
CA ASP A 310 -17.67 -10.17 10.87
C ASP A 310 -16.82 -10.61 12.06
N ARG A 311 -17.32 -11.61 12.82
CA ARG A 311 -16.63 -12.15 14.00
C ARG A 311 -15.26 -12.70 13.66
N THR A 312 -15.07 -13.24 12.46
CA THR A 312 -13.78 -13.80 12.02
C THR A 312 -12.73 -12.72 11.79
N VAL A 313 -13.15 -11.59 11.20
CA VAL A 313 -12.30 -10.41 10.98
C VAL A 313 -11.97 -9.75 12.32
N LEU A 314 -12.97 -9.53 13.18
CA LEU A 314 -12.73 -9.00 14.53
C LEU A 314 -11.81 -9.89 15.35
N GLY A 315 -12.02 -11.22 15.30
CA GLY A 315 -11.15 -12.19 15.97
C GLY A 315 -9.71 -12.12 15.47
N SER A 316 -9.51 -11.94 14.16
CA SER A 316 -8.18 -11.79 13.55
C SER A 316 -7.51 -10.46 13.95
N CYS A 317 -8.25 -9.35 13.96
CA CYS A 317 -7.75 -8.06 14.43
C CYS A 317 -7.35 -8.10 15.91
N LEU A 318 -8.18 -8.71 16.77
CA LEU A 318 -7.89 -8.91 18.19
C LEU A 318 -6.67 -9.80 18.40
N LEU A 319 -6.55 -10.89 17.63
CA LEU A 319 -5.37 -11.76 17.68
C LEU A 319 -4.10 -10.98 17.32
N CYS A 320 -4.11 -10.20 16.25
CA CYS A 320 -2.97 -9.35 15.89
C CYS A 320 -2.62 -8.33 16.98
N PHE A 321 -3.62 -7.71 17.60
CA PHE A 321 -3.42 -6.77 18.70
C PHE A 321 -2.78 -7.46 19.91
N ILE A 322 -3.32 -8.61 20.34
CA ILE A 322 -2.80 -9.37 21.48
C ILE A 322 -1.39 -9.88 21.20
N ALA A 323 -1.14 -10.42 19.99
CA ALA A 323 0.18 -10.87 19.59
C ALA A 323 1.20 -9.72 19.66
N PHE A 324 0.86 -8.54 19.12
CA PHE A 324 1.74 -7.38 19.19
C PHE A 324 1.97 -6.90 20.64
N ALA A 325 0.92 -6.91 21.47
CA ALA A 325 1.03 -6.57 22.88
C ALA A 325 1.90 -7.56 23.67
N ALA A 326 1.98 -8.83 23.23
CA ALA A 326 2.81 -9.86 23.85
C ALA A 326 4.30 -9.80 23.42
N PHE A 327 4.61 -9.18 22.28
CA PHE A 327 5.97 -9.02 21.77
C PHE A 327 6.70 -7.77 22.31
N LYS A 328 6.00 -6.88 23.01
CA LYS A 328 6.54 -5.68 23.67
C LYS A 328 6.76 -5.91 25.16
#